data_AF-A0A1C6NA03-F1
#
_entry.id   AF-A0A1C6NA03-F1
#
_cell.length_a   1.000
_cell.length_b   1.000
_cell.length_c   1.000
_cell.angle_alpha   90.00
_cell.angle_beta   90.00
_cell.angle_gamma   90.00
#
_symmetry.space_group_name_H-M   'P 1'
#
loop_
_entity.id
_entity.type
_entity.pdbx_description
1 polymer ?
#
loop_
_entity_poly.entity_id
_entity_poly.type
_entity_poly.pdbx_seq_one_letter_code
_entity_poly.pdbx_strand_id
1 'polypeptide(L)'
;MYFMTILVAVAGSVTYHLSLKHLPNTLNPFFSLVAIYAFALLISLAGMALYPTGSRSLSQLNWSILGASLGIIGIEVGFLLAYRAGWSMGYTALSANVLTTLMLLPLGYLLYREQPTLERLAGMLLCSGGLWLLLRR
;
A
#
# COMPACT_ATOMS: atom_id res chain seq x y z
N MET A 1 19.62 -3.77 8.36
CA MET A 1 19.09 -3.44 7.02
C MET A 1 17.57 -3.56 6.98
N TYR A 2 16.98 -4.74 7.17
CA TYR A 2 15.52 -4.93 7.14
C TYR A 2 14.72 -4.05 8.10
N PHE A 3 15.18 -3.86 9.34
CA PHE A 3 14.46 -3.02 10.31
C PHE A 3 14.39 -1.55 9.88
N MET A 4 15.50 -1.02 9.34
CA MET A 4 15.58 0.37 8.89
C MET A 4 14.72 0.63 7.66
N THR A 5 14.66 -0.32 6.71
CA THR A 5 13.76 -0.22 5.54
C THR A 5 12.28 -0.27 5.94
N ILE A 6 11.93 -1.09 6.94
CA ILE A 6 10.56 -1.15 7.47
C ILE A 6 10.19 0.15 8.17
N LEU A 7 11.10 0.76 8.94
CA LEU A 7 10.84 2.05 9.58
C LEU A 7 10.53 3.16 8.57
N VAL A 8 11.24 3.20 7.44
CA VAL A 8 10.96 4.15 6.36
C VAL A 8 9.57 3.91 5.77
N ALA A 9 9.20 2.65 5.54
CA ALA A 9 7.87 2.30 5.05
C ALA A 9 6.77 2.69 6.04
N VAL A 10 6.98 2.47 7.34
CA VAL A 10 6.04 2.86 8.40
C VAL A 10 5.89 4.39 8.46
N ALA A 11 6.98 5.14 8.43
CA ALA A 11 6.94 6.60 8.42
C ALA A 11 6.18 7.14 7.19
N GLY A 12 6.42 6.54 6.02
CA GLY A 12 5.67 6.83 4.79
C GLY A 12 4.18 6.55 4.93
N SER A 13 3.82 5.35 5.43
CA SER A 13 2.42 4.96 5.64
C SER A 13 1.69 5.86 6.62
N VAL A 14 2.33 6.25 7.73
CA VAL A 14 1.75 7.19 8.71
C VAL A 14 1.48 8.53 8.05
N THR A 15 2.47 9.08 7.35
CA THR A 15 2.33 10.36 6.64
C THR A 15 1.21 10.28 5.60
N TYR A 16 1.19 9.23 4.79
CA TYR A 16 0.19 8.98 3.76
C TYR A 16 -1.23 8.98 4.35
N HIS A 17 -1.49 8.14 5.36
CA HIS A 17 -2.83 8.02 5.92
C HIS A 17 -3.28 9.30 6.65
N LEU A 18 -2.37 10.02 7.30
CA LEU A 18 -2.67 11.31 7.93
C LEU A 18 -3.06 12.33 6.86
N SER A 19 -2.27 12.48 5.80
CA SER A 19 -2.56 13.39 4.70
C SER A 19 -3.88 13.05 4.01
N LEU A 20 -4.14 11.77 3.75
CA LEU A 20 -5.36 11.32 3.08
C LEU A 20 -6.62 11.57 3.93
N LYS A 21 -6.52 11.48 5.26
CA LYS A 21 -7.63 11.79 6.16
C LYS A 21 -8.01 13.28 6.15
N HIS A 22 -7.04 14.15 5.88
CA HIS A 22 -7.24 15.61 5.79
C HIS A 22 -7.65 16.09 4.40
N LEU A 23 -7.69 15.20 3.41
CA LEU A 23 -8.08 15.59 2.05
C LEU A 23 -9.54 16.09 2.04
N PRO A 24 -9.83 17.25 1.44
CA PRO A 24 -11.20 17.75 1.38
C PRO A 24 -12.15 16.76 0.70
N ASN A 25 -13.28 16.47 1.36
CA ASN A 25 -14.30 15.57 0.84
C ASN A 25 -15.05 16.15 -0.37
N THR A 26 -14.96 17.47 -0.58
CA THR A 26 -15.55 18.20 -1.71
C THR A 26 -14.82 17.98 -3.03
N LEU A 27 -13.54 17.58 -3.00
CA LEU A 27 -12.77 17.32 -4.21
C LEU A 27 -13.23 16.02 -4.88
N ASN A 28 -13.20 16.01 -6.22
CA ASN A 28 -13.30 14.75 -6.94
C ASN A 28 -12.11 13.83 -6.56
N PRO A 29 -12.33 12.56 -6.19
CA PRO A 29 -11.24 11.65 -5.79
C PRO A 29 -10.13 11.55 -6.83
N PHE A 30 -10.48 11.40 -8.12
CA PHE A 30 -9.47 11.29 -9.18
C PHE A 30 -8.72 12.59 -9.42
N PHE A 31 -9.36 13.75 -9.22
CA PHE A 31 -8.66 15.04 -9.27
C PHE A 31 -7.58 15.12 -8.18
N SER A 32 -7.91 14.70 -6.96
CA SER A 32 -6.95 14.60 -5.87
C SER A 32 -5.79 13.65 -6.21
N LEU A 33 -6.08 12.49 -6.80
CA LEU A 33 -5.04 11.53 -7.22
C LEU A 33 -4.13 12.11 -8.30
N VAL A 34 -4.68 12.83 -9.28
CA VAL A 34 -3.87 13.50 -10.31
C VAL A 34 -2.87 14.47 -9.66
N ALA A 35 -3.31 15.26 -8.68
CA ALA A 35 -2.43 16.17 -7.95
C ALA A 35 -1.35 15.41 -7.15
N ILE A 36 -1.74 14.38 -6.39
CA ILE A 36 -0.82 13.54 -5.61
C ILE A 36 0.25 12.92 -6.52
N TYR A 37 -0.17 12.32 -7.64
CA TYR A 37 0.75 11.68 -8.57
C TYR A 37 1.63 12.67 -9.32
N ALA A 38 1.17 13.89 -9.60
CA ALA A 38 2.01 14.94 -10.14
C ALA A 38 3.17 15.28 -9.19
N PHE A 39 2.89 15.46 -7.90
CA PHE A 39 3.94 15.68 -6.89
C PHE A 39 4.85 14.45 -6.73
N ALA A 40 4.27 13.25 -6.68
CA ALA A 40 5.04 12.01 -6.57
C ALA A 40 5.98 11.81 -7.77
N LEU A 41 5.54 12.16 -8.98
CA LEU A 41 6.36 12.12 -10.19
C LEU A 41 7.55 13.06 -10.08
N LEU A 42 7.34 14.32 -9.65
CA LEU A 42 8.43 15.29 -9.48
C LEU A 42 9.47 14.81 -8.46
N ILE A 43 9.02 14.29 -7.32
CA ILE A 43 9.91 13.72 -6.30
C ILE A 43 10.66 12.50 -6.84
N SER A 44 9.99 11.64 -7.61
CA SER A 44 10.60 10.45 -8.21
C SER A 44 11.65 10.80 -9.27
N LEU A 45 11.40 11.84 -10.08
CA LEU A 45 12.37 12.36 -11.05
C LEU A 45 13.62 12.91 -10.34
N ALA A 46 13.43 13.65 -9.24
CA ALA A 46 14.54 14.11 -8.41
C ALA A 46 15.32 12.92 -7.81
N GLY A 47 14.62 11.92 -7.28
CA GLY A 47 15.24 10.69 -6.77
C GLY A 47 16.04 9.95 -7.83
N MET A 48 15.51 9.82 -9.05
CA MET A 48 16.21 9.20 -10.19
C MET A 48 17.49 9.97 -10.57
N ALA A 49 17.50 11.29 -10.44
CA ALA A 49 18.69 12.11 -10.68
C ALA A 49 19.74 11.94 -9.57
N LEU A 50 19.32 11.86 -8.30
CA LEU A 50 20.21 11.71 -7.14
C LEU A 50 20.72 10.28 -6.94
N TYR A 51 20.03 9.28 -7.48
CA TYR A 51 20.36 7.86 -7.33
C TYR A 51 20.68 7.23 -8.71
N PRO A 52 21.94 7.34 -9.20
CA PRO A 52 22.30 7.01 -10.58
C PRO A 52 22.50 5.51 -10.87
N THR A 53 21.95 4.61 -10.03
CA THR A 53 22.07 3.16 -10.22
C THR A 53 20.85 2.58 -10.92
N GLY A 54 21.04 1.52 -11.71
CA GLY A 54 19.97 0.85 -12.45
C GLY A 54 19.81 1.37 -13.88
N SER A 55 19.11 0.61 -14.72
CA SER A 55 18.87 1.01 -16.11
C SER A 55 17.72 2.02 -16.20
N ARG A 56 17.83 2.97 -17.13
CA ARG A 56 16.77 3.91 -17.52
C ARG A 56 16.13 3.54 -18.86
N SER A 57 16.31 2.29 -19.29
CA SER A 57 15.85 1.86 -20.61
C SER A 57 14.35 1.57 -20.60
N LEU A 58 13.61 2.23 -21.48
CA LEU A 58 12.19 1.96 -21.70
C LEU A 58 11.94 0.52 -22.19
N SER A 59 12.94 -0.14 -22.77
CA SER A 59 12.82 -1.53 -23.22
C SER A 59 12.76 -2.55 -22.09
N GLN A 60 13.14 -2.17 -20.86
CA GLN A 60 13.04 -3.04 -19.68
C GLN A 60 11.67 -2.94 -18.98
N LEU A 61 10.82 -2.00 -19.43
CA LEU A 61 9.47 -1.88 -18.91
C LEU A 61 8.65 -3.10 -19.34
N ASN A 62 8.00 -3.72 -18.37
CA ASN A 62 7.17 -4.91 -18.58
C ASN A 62 5.79 -4.71 -17.95
N TRP A 63 4.96 -5.76 -18.00
CA TRP A 63 3.59 -5.71 -17.49
C TRP A 63 3.49 -5.27 -16.02
N SER A 64 4.53 -5.50 -15.21
CA SER A 64 4.52 -5.17 -13.78
C SER A 64 4.30 -3.70 -13.51
N ILE A 65 4.66 -2.81 -14.44
CA ILE A 65 4.37 -1.37 -14.33
C ILE A 65 2.88 -1.12 -14.44
N LEU A 66 2.21 -1.72 -15.43
CA LEU A 66 0.75 -1.60 -15.57
C LEU A 66 0.05 -2.18 -14.34
N GLY A 67 0.49 -3.35 -13.86
CA GLY A 67 -0.04 -3.97 -12.65
C GLY A 67 0.14 -3.07 -11.41
N ALA A 68 1.32 -2.49 -11.21
CA ALA A 68 1.61 -1.59 -10.10
C ALA A 68 0.80 -0.29 -10.19
N SER A 69 0.68 0.31 -11.39
CA SER A 69 -0.10 1.53 -11.61
C SER A 69 -1.60 1.32 -11.36
N LEU A 70 -2.16 0.20 -11.81
CA LEU A 70 -3.56 -0.13 -11.51
C LEU A 70 -3.76 -0.41 -10.02
N GLY A 71 -2.82 -1.14 -9.41
CA GLY A 71 -2.85 -1.45 -7.98
C GLY A 71 -2.83 -0.19 -7.10
N ILE A 72 -1.92 0.75 -7.36
CA ILE A 72 -1.81 1.97 -6.55
C ILE A 72 -3.05 2.86 -6.66
N ILE A 73 -3.63 3.00 -7.86
CA ILE A 73 -4.89 3.73 -8.04
C ILE A 73 -6.01 3.07 -7.23
N GLY A 74 -6.15 1.74 -7.30
CA GLY A 74 -7.15 1.00 -6.53
C GLY A 74 -6.98 1.17 -5.01
N ILE A 75 -5.74 1.12 -4.52
CA ILE A 75 -5.40 1.33 -3.12
C ILE A 75 -5.78 2.75 -2.66
N GLU A 76 -5.39 3.77 -3.41
CA GLU A 76 -5.64 5.16 -3.02
C GLU A 76 -7.12 5.52 -3.08
N VAL A 77 -7.84 5.10 -4.12
CA VAL A 77 -9.30 5.25 -4.18
C VAL A 77 -9.96 4.52 -3.01
N GLY A 78 -9.55 3.28 -2.72
CA GLY A 78 -10.10 2.49 -1.62
C GLY A 78 -9.96 3.19 -0.26
N PHE A 79 -8.77 3.69 0.06
CA PHE A 79 -8.53 4.43 1.30
C PHE A 79 -9.27 5.77 1.34
N LEU A 80 -9.32 6.52 0.23
CA LEU A 80 -10.09 7.77 0.15
C LEU A 80 -11.57 7.55 0.45
N LEU A 81 -12.17 6.55 -0.18
CA LEU A 81 -13.57 6.22 0.01
C LEU A 81 -13.85 5.75 1.45
N ALA A 82 -12.97 4.93 2.03
CA ALA A 82 -13.10 4.49 3.42
C ALA A 82 -13.06 5.68 4.40
N TYR A 83 -12.12 6.62 4.23
CA TYR A 83 -12.03 7.79 5.09
C TYR A 83 -13.17 8.78 4.91
N ARG A 84 -13.69 8.92 3.69
CA ARG A 84 -14.91 9.68 3.39
C ARG A 84 -16.16 9.05 4.00
N ALA A 85 -16.22 7.72 4.05
CA ALA A 85 -17.27 6.97 4.76
C ALA A 85 -17.14 7.04 6.29
N GLY A 86 -16.17 7.79 6.82
CA GLY A 86 -16.00 8.00 8.26
C GLY A 86 -15.26 6.88 8.97
N TRP A 87 -14.66 5.91 8.26
CA TRP A 87 -13.86 4.88 8.91
C TRP A 87 -12.64 5.48 9.64
N SER A 88 -12.24 4.81 10.72
CA SER A 88 -11.05 5.19 11.48
C SER A 88 -9.78 4.87 10.68
N MET A 89 -8.76 5.70 10.85
CA MET A 89 -7.50 5.54 10.12
C MET A 89 -6.82 4.20 10.44
N GLY A 90 -6.72 3.87 11.73
CA GLY A 90 -6.08 2.65 12.21
C GLY A 90 -6.80 1.38 11.78
N TYR A 91 -8.13 1.31 11.93
CA TYR A 91 -8.88 0.11 11.51
C TYR A 91 -8.83 -0.08 10.01
N THR A 92 -8.97 0.98 9.22
CA THR A 92 -8.91 0.87 7.75
C THR A 92 -7.55 0.35 7.28
N ALA A 93 -6.44 0.94 7.79
CA ALA A 93 -5.09 0.54 7.41
C ALA A 93 -4.79 -0.90 7.84
N LEU A 94 -5.20 -1.29 9.05
CA LEU A 94 -5.01 -2.65 9.54
C LEU A 94 -5.84 -3.66 8.73
N SER A 95 -7.12 -3.38 8.51
CA SER A 95 -8.01 -4.23 7.70
C SER A 95 -7.45 -4.47 6.31
N ALA A 96 -7.03 -3.41 5.63
CA ALA A 96 -6.44 -3.52 4.29
C ALA A 96 -5.19 -4.41 4.32
N ASN A 97 -4.23 -4.16 5.22
CA ASN A 97 -3.00 -4.95 5.28
C ASN A 97 -3.23 -6.42 5.64
N VAL A 98 -4.13 -6.72 6.58
CA VAL A 98 -4.45 -8.11 6.95
C VAL A 98 -5.12 -8.83 5.79
N LEU A 99 -6.13 -8.23 5.15
CA LEU A 99 -6.83 -8.83 4.01
C LEU A 99 -5.90 -8.99 2.80
N THR A 100 -5.05 -8.01 2.51
CA THR A 100 -4.03 -8.11 1.47
C THR A 100 -3.07 -9.25 1.77
N THR A 101 -2.61 -9.39 3.02
CA THR A 101 -1.72 -10.49 3.41
C THR A 101 -2.42 -11.85 3.27
N LEU A 102 -3.69 -11.95 3.64
CA LEU A 102 -4.52 -13.16 3.48
C LEU A 102 -4.64 -13.60 2.02
N MET A 103 -4.66 -12.65 1.09
CA MET A 103 -4.70 -12.93 -0.35
C MET A 103 -3.30 -13.21 -0.92
N LEU A 104 -2.28 -12.45 -0.49
CA LEU A 104 -0.93 -12.57 -1.03
C LEU A 104 -0.21 -13.83 -0.59
N LEU A 105 -0.42 -14.33 0.63
CA LEU A 105 0.26 -15.55 1.10
C LEU A 105 -0.08 -16.80 0.27
N PRO A 106 -1.35 -17.13 -0.02
CA PRO A 106 -1.67 -18.24 -0.92
C PRO A 106 -1.25 -17.95 -2.37
N LEU A 107 -1.36 -16.70 -2.86
CA LEU A 107 -0.87 -16.34 -4.19
C LEU A 107 0.66 -16.47 -4.31
N GLY A 108 1.40 -16.14 -3.25
CA GLY A 108 2.85 -16.32 -3.12
C GLY A 108 3.24 -17.78 -3.25
N TYR A 109 2.50 -18.66 -2.59
CA TYR A 109 2.66 -20.10 -2.74
C TYR A 109 2.33 -20.58 -4.16
N LEU A 110 1.19 -20.20 -4.72
CA LEU A 110 0.72 -20.70 -6.02
C LEU A 110 1.56 -20.20 -7.20
N LEU A 111 1.89 -18.91 -7.23
CA LEU A 111 2.57 -18.27 -8.36
C LEU A 111 4.10 -18.30 -8.22
N TYR A 112 4.62 -18.16 -7.00
CA TYR A 112 6.06 -18.02 -6.74
C TYR A 112 6.66 -19.18 -5.94
N ARG A 113 5.85 -20.19 -5.58
CA ARG A 113 6.26 -21.37 -4.80
C ARG A 113 6.89 -21.03 -3.45
N GLU A 114 6.49 -19.89 -2.89
CA GLU A 114 6.89 -19.51 -1.54
C GLU A 114 6.22 -20.43 -0.53
N GLN A 115 6.98 -21.34 0.10
CA GLN A 115 6.41 -22.27 1.07
C GLN A 115 6.05 -21.54 2.37
N PRO A 116 4.75 -21.47 2.75
CA PRO A 116 4.39 -20.88 4.01
C PRO A 116 4.80 -21.81 5.15
N THR A 117 5.54 -21.29 6.11
CA THR A 117 5.82 -22.03 7.35
C THR A 117 4.57 -22.11 8.22
N LEU A 118 4.47 -23.16 9.05
CA LEU A 118 3.36 -23.34 9.99
C LEU A 118 3.18 -22.10 10.89
N GLU A 119 4.29 -21.50 11.30
CA GLU A 119 4.35 -20.30 12.14
C GLU A 119 3.72 -19.08 11.43
N ARG A 120 3.98 -18.90 10.13
CA ARG A 120 3.39 -17.80 9.35
C ARG A 120 1.88 -17.98 9.20
N LEU A 121 1.41 -19.22 9.02
CA LEU A 121 -0.03 -19.52 8.97
C LEU A 121 -0.70 -19.27 10.33
N ALA A 122 -0.06 -19.70 11.43
CA ALA A 122 -0.55 -19.42 12.77
C ALA A 122 -0.58 -17.91 13.06
N GLY A 123 0.48 -17.18 12.70
CA GLY A 123 0.54 -15.72 12.81
C GLY A 123 -0.59 -15.03 12.03
N MET A 124 -0.89 -15.50 10.82
CA MET A 124 -2.00 -14.98 10.02
C MET A 124 -3.36 -15.18 10.69
N LEU A 125 -3.60 -16.35 11.30
CA LEU A 125 -4.82 -16.60 12.07
C LEU A 125 -4.92 -15.66 13.28
N LEU A 126 -3.81 -15.42 13.98
CA LEU A 126 -3.77 -14.47 15.10
C LEU A 126 -4.01 -13.03 14.65
N CYS A 127 -3.41 -12.58 13.55
CA CYS A 127 -3.67 -11.25 12.99
C CYS A 127 -5.15 -11.09 12.59
N SER A 128 -5.74 -12.12 12.01
CA SER A 128 -7.15 -12.12 11.60
C SER A 128 -8.09 -12.08 12.83
N GLY A 129 -7.78 -12.86 13.86
CA GLY A 129 -8.52 -12.84 15.13
C GLY A 129 -8.40 -11.50 15.87
N GLY A 130 -7.19 -10.92 15.88
CA GLY A 130 -6.96 -9.59 16.44
C GLY A 130 -7.72 -8.50 15.68
N LEU A 131 -7.75 -8.57 14.34
CA LEU A 131 -8.57 -7.68 13.53
C LEU A 131 -10.07 -7.85 13.84
N TRP A 132 -10.56 -9.09 13.95
CA TRP A 132 -11.95 -9.35 14.29
C TRP A 132 -12.33 -8.75 15.64
N LEU A 133 -11.48 -8.88 16.65
CA LEU A 133 -11.69 -8.30 17.97
C LEU A 133 -11.74 -6.77 17.91
N LEU A 134 -10.85 -6.15 17.13
CA LEU A 134 -10.80 -4.69 16.94
C LEU A 134 -12.02 -4.14 16.17
N LEU A 135 -12.58 -4.93 15.26
CA LEU A 135 -13.78 -4.57 14.50
C LEU A 135 -15.08 -4.87 15.25
N ARG A 136 -15.03 -5.69 16.30
CA ARG A 136 -16.16 -6.02 17.16
C ARG A 136 -16.47 -4.81 18.05
N ARG A 137 -17.63 -4.19 17.82
CA ARG A 137 -18.18 -3.13 18.67
C ARG A 137 -18.65 -3.68 20.01
#